data_AF-A0A355DFI0-F1
#
_entry.id   AF-A0A355DFI0-F1
#
_cell.length_a   1.000
_cell.length_b   1.000
_cell.length_c   1.000
_cell.angle_alpha   90.00
_cell.angle_beta   90.00
_cell.angle_gamma   90.00
#
_symmetry.space_group_name_H-M   'P 1'
#
loop_
_entity.id
_entity.type
_entity.pdbx_description
1 polymer ?
#
loop_
_entity_poly.entity_id
_entity_poly.type
_entity_poly.pdbx_seq_one_letter_code
_entity_poly.pdbx_strand_id
1 'polypeptide(L)' 'AAVWTAVGSGESLYGRLVDLPGYGAEKSRIFVALLAKRMGVAPAGWEDSAGPFADDKPRSVADIDGPEALAQVRAWKKA' A
#
# COMPACT_ATOMS: atom_id res chain seq x y z
N ALA A 1 1.93 -17.44 -3.35
CA ALA A 1 1.49 -16.25 -2.60
C ALA A 1 0.13 -16.54 -1.96
N ALA A 2 0.08 -16.81 -0.65
CA ALA A 2 -1.17 -17.04 0.08
C ALA A 2 -1.60 -15.82 0.94
N VAL A 3 -0.67 -14.89 1.16
CA VAL A 3 -0.84 -13.76 2.08
C VAL A 3 -1.97 -12.83 1.64
N TRP A 4 -2.05 -12.49 0.34
CA TRP A 4 -3.01 -11.51 -0.21
C TRP A 4 -4.01 -12.07 -1.22
N THR A 5 -3.94 -13.36 -1.55
CA THR A 5 -4.83 -14.01 -2.54
C THR A 5 -6.12 -14.55 -1.92
N ALA A 6 -6.17 -14.71 -0.59
CA ALA A 6 -7.32 -15.26 0.15
C ALA A 6 -7.71 -14.36 1.34
N VAL A 7 -7.76 -13.04 1.12
CA VAL A 7 -8.14 -12.05 2.14
C VAL A 7 -9.51 -11.47 1.79
N GLY A 8 -10.44 -11.52 2.76
CA GLY A 8 -11.78 -10.95 2.61
C GLY A 8 -11.85 -9.47 2.96
N SER A 9 -10.86 -8.93 3.68
CA SER A 9 -10.84 -7.53 4.12
C SER A 9 -9.43 -6.94 4.09
N GLY A 10 -9.37 -5.62 3.98
CA GLY A 10 -8.15 -4.82 4.13
C GLY A 10 -7.48 -5.04 5.48
N GLU A 11 -8.26 -5.18 6.55
CA GLU A 11 -7.76 -5.41 7.91
C GLU A 11 -7.04 -6.77 8.00
N SER A 12 -7.62 -7.82 7.42
CA SER A 12 -7.00 -9.15 7.39
C SER A 12 -5.70 -9.14 6.59
N LEU A 13 -5.67 -8.41 5.48
CA LEU A 13 -4.47 -8.24 4.67
C LEU A 13 -3.39 -7.46 5.44
N TYR A 14 -3.77 -6.36 6.08
CA TYR A 14 -2.87 -5.54 6.89
C TYR A 14 -2.28 -6.32 8.06
N GLY A 15 -3.11 -7.05 8.82
CA GLY A 15 -2.65 -7.89 9.93
C GLY A 15 -1.63 -8.93 9.48
N ARG A 16 -1.94 -9.66 8.41
CA ARG A 16 -0.99 -10.64 7.83
C ARG A 16 0.32 -10.01 7.38
N LEU A 17 0.29 -8.78 6.89
CA LEU A 17 1.51 -8.06 6.49
C LEU A 17 2.32 -7.63 7.71
N VAL A 18 1.69 -7.08 8.76
CA VAL A 18 2.38 -6.69 10.00
C VAL A 18 3.02 -7.88 10.72
N ASP A 19 2.42 -9.07 10.62
CA ASP A 19 2.97 -10.30 11.20
C ASP A 19 4.23 -10.81 10.47
N LEU A 20 4.57 -10.26 9.30
CA LEU A 20 5.78 -10.65 8.57
C LEU A 20 7.03 -9.99 9.17
N PRO A 21 8.11 -10.76 9.39
CA PRO A 21 9.39 -10.20 9.80
C PRO A 21 9.87 -9.09 8.86
N GLY A 22 10.10 -7.89 9.40
CA GLY A 22 10.56 -6.72 8.65
C GLY A 22 9.46 -5.81 8.08
N TYR A 23 8.18 -6.16 8.24
CA TYR A 23 7.03 -5.33 7.89
C TYR A 23 6.49 -4.58 9.11
N GLY A 24 6.99 -3.36 9.30
CA GLY A 24 6.42 -2.44 10.29
C GLY A 24 5.08 -1.87 9.85
N ALA A 25 4.35 -1.28 10.81
CA ALA A 25 3.01 -0.74 10.59
C ALA A 25 2.89 0.14 9.33
N GLU A 26 3.79 1.10 9.12
CA GLU A 26 3.76 1.99 7.95
C GLU A 26 3.99 1.24 6.63
N LYS A 27 5.01 0.36 6.57
CA LYS A 27 5.31 -0.42 5.37
C LYS A 27 4.14 -1.31 4.98
N SER A 28 3.47 -1.92 5.97
CA SER A 28 2.27 -2.73 5.72
C SER A 28 1.16 -1.90 5.11
N ARG A 29 0.92 -0.65 5.56
CA ARG A 29 -0.08 0.24 4.94
C ARG A 29 0.28 0.60 3.50
N ILE A 30 1.54 0.95 3.24
CA ILE A 30 2.03 1.24 1.89
C ILE A 30 1.87 0.01 0.97
N PHE A 31 2.13 -1.18 1.50
CA PHE A 31 2.02 -2.41 0.72
C PHE A 31 0.57 -2.78 0.41
N VAL A 32 -0.36 -2.55 1.34
CA VAL A 32 -1.82 -2.63 1.07
C VAL A 32 -2.21 -1.68 -0.05
N ALA A 33 -1.77 -0.42 0.00
CA ALA A 33 -2.05 0.56 -1.05
C ALA A 33 -1.46 0.14 -2.41
N LEU A 34 -0.23 -0.40 -2.43
CA LEU A 34 0.42 -0.87 -3.65
C LEU A 34 -0.33 -2.04 -4.27
N LEU A 35 -0.77 -3.00 -3.45
CA LEU A 35 -1.57 -4.14 -3.89
C LEU A 35 -2.90 -3.68 -4.52
N ALA A 36 -3.61 -2.75 -3.89
CA ALA A 36 -4.88 -2.24 -4.39
C ALA A 36 -4.70 -1.42 -5.68
N LYS A 37 -3.84 -0.41 -5.65
CA LYS A 37 -3.67 0.57 -6.75
C LYS A 37 -2.96 -0.01 -7.98
N ARG A 38 -1.98 -0.90 -7.78
CA ARG A 38 -1.10 -1.36 -8.85
C ARG A 38 -1.30 -2.82 -9.24
N MET A 39 -1.84 -3.64 -8.34
CA MET A 39 -2.02 -5.08 -8.59
C MET A 39 -3.50 -5.52 -8.60
N GLY A 40 -4.45 -4.59 -8.40
CA GLY A 40 -5.89 -4.87 -8.41
C GLY A 40 -6.38 -5.70 -7.22
N VAL A 41 -5.57 -5.86 -6.17
CA VAL A 41 -5.91 -6.60 -4.96
C VAL A 41 -6.47 -5.60 -3.95
N ALA A 42 -7.76 -5.28 -4.10
CA ALA A 42 -8.49 -4.28 -3.32
C ALA A 42 -9.62 -4.95 -2.50
N PRO A 43 -9.31 -5.68 -1.40
CA PRO A 43 -10.33 -6.24 -0.53
C PRO A 43 -11.13 -5.14 0.18
N ALA A 44 -12.33 -5.45 0.68
CA ALA A 44 -13.18 -4.45 1.31
C ALA A 44 -12.48 -3.75 2.50
N GLY A 45 -12.56 -2.42 2.57
CA GLY A 45 -11.94 -1.62 3.62
C GLY A 45 -10.41 -1.55 3.53
N TRP A 46 -9.82 -1.77 2.34
CA TRP A 46 -8.38 -1.62 2.14
C TRP A 46 -7.94 -0.17 2.32
N GLU A 47 -8.80 0.81 2.04
CA GLU A 47 -8.52 2.24 2.19
C GLU A 47 -8.23 2.61 3.64
N ASP A 48 -9.07 2.14 4.58
CA ASP A 48 -8.87 2.35 6.02
C ASP A 48 -7.56 1.73 6.51
N SER A 49 -7.23 0.56 5.95
CA SER A 49 -6.02 -0.20 6.27
C SER A 49 -4.76 0.45 5.69
N ALA A 50 -4.85 1.03 4.49
CA ALA A 50 -3.80 1.82 3.86
C ALA A 50 -3.69 3.22 4.48
N GLY A 51 -4.75 3.73 5.11
CA GLY A 51 -4.82 5.05 5.72
C GLY A 51 -4.42 6.16 4.74
N PRO A 52 -3.44 7.03 5.08
CA PRO A 52 -3.07 8.16 4.22
C PRO A 52 -2.45 7.74 2.87
N PHE A 53 -2.11 6.46 2.67
CA PHE A 53 -1.60 5.95 1.40
C PHE A 53 -2.71 5.49 0.46
N ALA A 54 -3.98 5.53 0.89
CA ALA A 54 -5.13 5.28 0.04
C ALA A 54 -5.48 6.48 -0.85
N ASP A 55 -5.05 7.70 -0.49
CA ASP A 55 -5.35 8.92 -1.24
C ASP A 55 -4.55 9.03 -2.56
N ASP A 56 -4.93 9.93 -3.45
CA ASP A 56 -4.24 10.11 -4.74
C ASP A 56 -2.95 10.94 -4.64
N LYS A 57 -2.43 11.19 -3.43
CA LYS A 57 -1.22 12.00 -3.29
C LYS A 57 0.02 11.14 -3.51
N PRO A 58 1.03 11.62 -4.26
CA PRO A 58 2.25 10.87 -4.54
C PRO A 58 3.17 10.81 -3.31
N ARG A 59 2.80 9.99 -2.32
CA ARG A 59 3.49 9.88 -1.03
C ARG A 59 4.43 8.68 -0.97
N SER A 60 4.15 7.63 -1.74
CA SER A 60 4.76 6.32 -1.56
C SER A 60 5.00 5.57 -2.86
N VAL A 61 5.60 4.39 -2.76
CA VAL A 61 5.79 3.49 -3.91
C VAL A 61 4.46 3.01 -4.50
N ALA A 62 3.39 2.98 -3.71
CA ALA A 62 2.05 2.65 -4.20
C ALA A 62 1.59 3.62 -5.30
N ASP A 63 2.14 4.84 -5.31
CA ASP A 63 1.75 5.92 -6.20
C ASP A 63 2.64 6.00 -7.45
N ILE A 64 3.55 5.03 -7.66
CA ILE A 64 4.47 5.02 -8.81
C ILE A 64 3.97 4.04 -9.89
N ASP A 65 3.52 4.55 -11.03
CA ASP A 65 3.24 3.79 -12.27
C ASP A 65 4.28 4.00 -13.35
N GLY A 66 5.17 4.98 -13.18
CA GLY A 66 6.14 5.31 -14.20
C GLY A 66 7.21 6.30 -13.73
N PRO A 67 8.11 6.69 -14.64
CA PRO A 67 9.23 7.58 -14.34
C PRO A 67 8.78 8.96 -13.82
N GLU A 68 7.68 9.48 -14.34
CA GLU A 68 7.13 10.77 -13.93
C GLU A 68 6.58 10.73 -12.50
N ALA A 69 5.78 9.71 -12.17
CA ALA A 69 5.28 9.50 -10.81
C ALA A 69 6.41 9.26 -9.80
N LEU A 70 7.49 8.57 -10.19
CA LEU A 70 8.69 8.42 -9.37
C LEU A 70 9.33 9.78 -9.06
N ALA A 71 9.39 10.69 -10.02
CA ALA A 71 9.90 12.04 -9.82
C ALA A 71 9.03 12.83 -8.82
N GLN A 72 7.70 12.72 -8.93
CA GLN A 72 6.76 13.37 -8.01
C GLN A 72 6.91 12.86 -6.57
N VAL A 73 7.01 11.54 -6.37
CA VAL A 73 7.23 10.95 -5.03
C VAL A 73 8.58 11.37 -4.46
N ARG A 74 9.63 11.47 -5.29
CA ARG A 74 10.94 11.96 -4.85
C ARG A 74 10.91 13.42 -4.44
N ALA A 75 10.19 14.26 -5.17
CA ALA A 75 10.00 15.67 -4.82
C ALA A 75 9.27 15.81 -3.49
N TRP A 76 8.19 15.04 -3.29
CA TRP A 76 7.44 15.02 -2.04
C TRP A 76 8.27 14.63 -0.82
N LYS A 77 9.17 13.63 -0.96
CA LYS A 77 10.04 13.18 0.14
C LYS A 77 11.19 14.15 0.49
N LYS A 78 11.53 15.06 -0.42
CA LYS A 78 12.63 16.02 -0.25
C LYS A 78 12.16 17.33 0.37
N ALA A 79 10.86 17.62 0.30
CA ALA A 79 10.20 18.74 0.96
C ALA A 79 9.98 18.42 2.46
#